data_AF-A0A7S1AR58-F1
#
_entry.id   AF-A0A7S1AR58-F1
#
_cell.length_a   1.000
_cell.length_b   1.000
_cell.length_c   1.000
_cell.angle_alpha   90.00
_cell.angle_beta   90.00
_cell.angle_gamma   90.00
#
_symmetry.space_group_name_H-M   'P 1'
#
loop_
_entity.id
_entity.type
_entity.pdbx_description
1 polymer ?
#
loop_
_entity_poly.entity_id
_entity_poly.type
_entity_poly.pdbx_seq_one_letter_code
_entity_poly.pdbx_strand_id
1 'polypeptide(L)'
;MLTAAGELERVAPVMVIRIVGDDGSFLVQLAKWTNNHFVATSLLPGNKMLRGETKEMAVERILKTKLAFMCDHVLVSHMESSRAKATSNKTKVSTTYLRTVCYTTLHKSFAWAKCDVIAPHLMESLPPPVAEGRRKVYLVKADGDSIVLYTWLREHQFEWLTTPAGMDSIQA
;
A
#
# COMPACT_ATOMS: atom_id res chain seq x y z
N MET A 1 12.63 -4.39 -22.75
CA MET A 1 14.06 -4.71 -22.87
C MET A 1 14.17 -6.13 -23.38
N LEU A 2 15.24 -6.49 -24.08
CA LEU A 2 15.49 -7.89 -24.39
C LEU A 2 16.28 -8.52 -23.25
N THR A 3 16.00 -9.78 -22.93
CA THR A 3 16.86 -10.59 -22.06
C THR A 3 18.17 -10.92 -22.80
N ALA A 4 19.15 -11.47 -22.09
CA ALA A 4 20.36 -12.00 -22.72
C ALA A 4 20.06 -13.11 -23.76
N ALA A 5 18.90 -13.76 -23.67
CA ALA A 5 18.42 -14.76 -24.63
C ALA A 5 17.62 -14.16 -25.80
N GLY A 6 17.49 -12.82 -25.88
CA GLY A 6 16.74 -12.14 -26.93
C GLY A 6 15.21 -12.12 -26.73
N GLU A 7 14.72 -12.52 -25.55
CA GLU A 7 13.28 -12.52 -25.26
C GLU A 7 12.80 -11.15 -24.78
N LEU A 8 11.56 -10.78 -25.12
CA LEU A 8 10.96 -9.55 -24.63
C LEU A 8 10.67 -9.64 -23.13
N GLU A 9 11.35 -8.81 -22.34
CA GLU A 9 11.11 -8.62 -20.92
C GLU A 9 10.69 -7.18 -20.62
N ARG A 10 9.66 -7.04 -19.79
CA ARG A 10 9.26 -5.76 -19.23
C ARG A 10 9.96 -5.58 -17.88
N VAL A 11 10.52 -4.40 -17.64
CA VAL A 11 10.99 -4.01 -16.30
C VAL A 11 10.02 -2.97 -15.74
N ALA A 12 9.53 -3.21 -14.53
CA ALA A 12 8.58 -2.33 -13.86
C ALA A 12 9.12 -1.92 -12.48
N PRO A 13 9.70 -0.71 -12.35
CA PRO A 13 10.07 -0.18 -11.05
C PRO A 13 8.82 0.17 -10.24
N VAL A 14 8.80 -0.25 -8.99
CA VAL A 14 7.70 -0.02 -8.04
C VAL A 14 8.28 0.54 -6.76
N MET A 15 7.70 1.65 -6.29
CA MET A 15 8.00 2.23 -4.98
C MET A 15 6.83 1.94 -4.05
N VAL A 16 7.11 1.41 -2.87
CA VAL A 16 6.15 1.25 -1.78
C VAL A 16 6.70 1.88 -0.51
N ILE A 17 5.82 2.37 0.34
CA ILE A 17 6.15 3.05 1.60
C ILE A 17 5.63 2.18 2.74
N ARG A 18 6.52 1.80 3.64
CA ARG A 18 6.18 1.12 4.90
C ARG A 18 6.20 2.17 6.00
N ILE A 19 5.02 2.59 6.45
CA ILE A 19 4.88 3.59 7.52
C ILE A 19 4.65 2.85 8.82
N VAL A 20 5.61 2.94 9.74
CA VAL A 20 5.59 2.27 11.06
C VAL A 20 5.00 3.22 12.10
N GLY A 21 4.02 2.73 12.85
CA GLY A 21 3.43 3.40 14.00
C GLY A 21 4.26 3.20 15.26
N ASP A 22 3.82 3.78 16.38
CA ASP A 22 4.48 3.68 17.67
C ASP A 22 4.42 2.28 18.30
N ASP A 23 3.36 1.51 18.03
CA ASP A 23 3.15 0.14 18.52
C ASP A 23 3.78 -0.96 17.63
N GLY A 24 4.60 -0.56 16.64
CA GLY A 24 5.23 -1.46 15.68
C GLY A 24 4.30 -1.97 14.57
N SER A 25 3.02 -1.59 14.57
CA SER A 25 2.14 -1.81 13.42
C SER A 25 2.53 -0.91 12.25
N PHE A 26 1.98 -1.19 11.06
CA PHE A 26 2.23 -0.39 9.87
C PHE A 26 1.00 -0.23 9.00
N LEU A 27 0.97 0.88 8.25
CA LEU A 27 -0.14 1.23 7.39
C LEU A 27 -0.21 0.29 6.17
N VAL A 28 -1.37 -0.33 5.98
CA VAL A 28 -1.66 -1.28 4.89
C VAL A 28 -2.96 -0.90 4.20
N GLN A 29 -2.98 -0.98 2.88
CA GLN A 29 -4.17 -0.88 2.06
C GLN A 29 -4.96 -2.20 2.11
N LEU A 30 -6.20 -2.14 2.58
CA LEU A 30 -7.10 -3.29 2.67
C LEU A 30 -8.06 -3.43 1.49
N ALA A 31 -8.40 -2.32 0.83
CA ALA A 31 -9.26 -2.37 -0.34
C ALA A 31 -9.13 -1.10 -1.17
N LYS A 32 -9.57 -1.19 -2.41
CA LYS A 32 -9.72 -0.04 -3.31
C LYS A 32 -11.11 -0.03 -3.90
N TRP A 33 -11.74 1.15 -3.92
CA TRP A 33 -12.96 1.36 -4.67
C TRP A 33 -12.69 1.35 -6.17
N THR A 34 -13.32 0.42 -6.87
CA THR A 34 -13.23 0.27 -8.32
C THR A 34 -14.58 -0.20 -8.85
N ASN A 35 -15.07 0.36 -9.96
CA ASN A 35 -16.33 -0.06 -10.59
C ASN A 35 -17.52 -0.12 -9.59
N ASN A 36 -17.65 0.90 -8.75
CA ASN A 36 -18.75 1.05 -7.79
C ASN A 36 -18.82 -0.02 -6.68
N HIS A 37 -17.70 -0.67 -6.36
CA HIS A 37 -17.55 -1.57 -5.20
C HIS A 37 -16.12 -1.53 -4.67
N PHE A 38 -15.91 -2.00 -3.44
CA PHE A 38 -14.57 -2.23 -2.92
C PHE A 38 -14.02 -3.57 -3.42
N VAL A 39 -12.78 -3.57 -3.87
CA VAL A 39 -12.02 -4.79 -4.17
C VAL A 39 -10.98 -4.96 -3.06
N ALA A 40 -11.10 -6.08 -2.34
CA ALA A 40 -10.19 -6.48 -1.28
C ALA A 40 -8.74 -6.56 -1.78
N THR A 41 -7.80 -6.13 -0.93
CA THR A 41 -6.37 -6.22 -1.17
C THR A 41 -5.59 -6.21 0.14
N SER A 42 -4.30 -6.54 0.08
CA SER A 42 -3.40 -6.39 1.22
C SER A 42 -2.05 -5.94 0.70
N LEU A 43 -1.85 -4.62 0.62
CA LEU A 43 -0.67 -4.01 -0.01
C LEU A 43 -0.15 -2.84 0.82
N LEU A 44 1.18 -2.67 0.81
CA LEU A 44 1.75 -1.40 1.27
C LEU A 44 1.35 -0.24 0.34
N PRO A 45 1.12 0.98 0.87
CA PRO A 45 0.92 2.16 0.05
C PRO A 45 2.06 2.30 -0.97
N GLY A 46 1.74 2.47 -2.25
CA GLY A 46 2.76 2.54 -3.27
C GLY A 46 2.24 2.75 -4.67
N ASN A 47 3.15 2.92 -5.62
CA ASN A 47 2.83 3.00 -7.03
C ASN A 47 4.04 2.63 -7.90
N LYS A 48 3.80 2.43 -9.19
CA LYS A 48 4.88 2.39 -10.18
C LYS A 48 5.62 3.72 -10.17
N MET A 49 6.94 3.65 -10.34
CA MET A 49 7.75 4.85 -10.54
C MET A 49 7.49 5.39 -11.95
N LEU A 50 7.50 6.72 -12.07
CA LEU A 50 7.39 7.41 -13.34
C LEU A 50 8.74 7.38 -14.08
N ARG A 51 8.69 7.59 -15.39
CA ARG A 51 9.91 7.63 -16.21
C ARG A 51 10.75 8.84 -15.80
N GLY A 52 12.03 8.62 -15.50
CA GLY A 52 12.96 9.67 -15.08
C GLY A 52 12.83 10.08 -13.61
N GLU A 53 11.95 9.43 -12.84
CA GLU A 53 11.75 9.73 -11.42
C GLU A 53 12.85 9.11 -10.54
N THR A 54 13.40 9.90 -9.61
CA THR A 54 14.28 9.36 -8.56
C THR A 54 13.47 8.67 -7.47
N LYS A 55 14.14 7.93 -6.57
CA LYS A 55 13.43 7.27 -5.46
C LYS A 55 12.78 8.29 -4.52
N GLU A 56 13.46 9.41 -4.27
CA GLU A 56 13.03 10.50 -3.40
C GLU A 56 11.80 11.20 -4.00
N MET A 57 11.83 11.50 -5.31
CA MET A 57 10.68 12.05 -6.03
C MET A 57 9.48 11.11 -5.97
N ALA A 58 9.70 9.80 -6.10
CA ALA A 58 8.63 8.80 -6.02
C ALA A 58 8.01 8.74 -4.62
N VAL A 59 8.83 8.75 -3.57
CA VAL A 59 8.34 8.79 -2.17
C VAL A 59 7.52 10.05 -1.94
N GLU A 60 8.05 11.22 -2.28
CA GLU A 60 7.37 12.50 -2.11
C GLU A 60 6.03 12.52 -2.85
N ARG A 61 6.00 12.11 -4.12
CA ARG A 61 4.77 12.03 -4.91
C ARG A 61 3.77 11.06 -4.30
N ILE A 62 4.20 9.86 -3.88
CA ILE A 62 3.29 8.87 -3.30
C ILE A 62 2.69 9.40 -2.00
N LEU A 63 3.50 10.00 -1.13
CA LEU A 63 3.01 10.64 0.09
C LEU A 63 1.99 11.74 -0.24
N LYS A 64 2.32 12.66 -1.15
CA LYS A 64 1.43 13.78 -1.51
C LYS A 64 0.15 13.37 -2.24
N THR A 65 0.16 12.27 -3.01
CA THR A 65 -0.98 11.86 -3.85
C THR A 65 -1.86 10.80 -3.22
N LYS A 66 -1.31 9.94 -2.36
CA LYS A 66 -2.05 8.84 -1.72
C LYS A 66 -2.26 9.02 -0.23
N LEU A 67 -1.35 9.75 0.42
CA LEU A 67 -1.28 9.88 1.88
C LEU A 67 -1.11 11.35 2.28
N ALA A 68 -1.72 12.26 1.51
CA ALA A 68 -1.55 13.71 1.67
C ALA A 68 -1.85 14.17 3.10
N PHE A 69 -2.81 13.51 3.74
CA PHE A 69 -3.24 13.76 5.11
C PHE A 69 -2.15 13.52 6.17
N MET A 70 -1.07 12.80 5.85
CA MET A 70 0.02 12.50 6.78
C MET A 70 1.42 12.79 6.22
N CYS A 71 1.55 13.35 5.01
CA CYS A 71 2.85 13.45 4.34
C CYS A 71 3.90 14.22 5.15
N ASP A 72 3.50 15.28 5.85
CA ASP A 72 4.39 16.13 6.64
C ASP A 72 4.80 15.52 7.99
N HIS A 73 4.23 14.36 8.33
CA HIS A 73 4.47 13.65 9.59
C HIS A 73 5.20 12.32 9.38
N VAL A 74 5.66 12.02 8.17
CA VAL A 74 6.37 10.79 7.85
C VAL A 74 7.87 11.08 7.77
N LEU A 75 8.67 10.35 8.55
CA LEU A 75 10.13 10.44 8.54
C LEU A 75 10.72 9.25 7.80
N VAL A 76 11.50 9.51 6.75
CA VAL A 76 12.19 8.48 5.98
C VAL A 76 13.41 7.97 6.76
N SER A 77 13.53 6.65 6.89
CA SER A 77 14.66 5.99 7.55
C SER A 77 15.65 5.44 6.52
N HIS A 78 15.22 4.47 5.73
CA HIS A 78 16.07 3.81 4.74
C HIS A 78 15.21 3.21 3.61
N MET A 79 15.88 2.70 2.56
CA MET A 79 15.20 2.04 1.46
C MET A 79 15.88 0.72 1.11
N GLU A 80 15.09 -0.31 0.86
CA GLU A 80 15.56 -1.61 0.42
C GLU A 80 15.01 -1.92 -0.97
N SER A 81 15.81 -2.53 -1.84
CA SER A 81 15.40 -2.88 -3.20
C SER A 81 15.49 -4.39 -3.41
N SER A 82 14.41 -4.98 -3.92
CA SER A 82 14.34 -6.39 -4.29
C SER A 82 13.84 -6.57 -5.72
N ARG A 83 14.14 -7.73 -6.30
CA ARG A 83 13.72 -8.09 -7.66
C ARG A 83 12.82 -9.31 -7.59
N ALA A 84 11.69 -9.27 -8.29
CA ALA A 84 10.79 -10.40 -8.43
C ALA A 84 10.35 -10.52 -9.90
N LYS A 85 10.37 -11.74 -10.44
CA LYS A 85 9.83 -12.02 -11.77
C LYS A 85 8.39 -12.49 -11.65
N ALA A 86 7.50 -11.92 -12.45
CA ALA A 86 6.13 -12.38 -12.58
C ALA A 86 5.58 -12.08 -13.98
N THR A 87 4.73 -12.94 -14.49
CA THR A 87 4.03 -12.69 -15.75
C THR A 87 2.95 -11.63 -15.54
N SER A 88 2.95 -10.56 -16.35
CA SER A 88 1.94 -9.52 -16.21
C SER A 88 0.56 -10.03 -16.64
N ASN A 89 -0.44 -9.95 -15.77
CA ASN A 89 -1.82 -10.30 -16.15
C ASN A 89 -2.38 -9.43 -17.28
N LYS A 90 -1.94 -8.17 -17.36
CA LYS A 90 -2.43 -7.19 -18.35
C LYS A 90 -1.80 -7.38 -19.73
N THR A 91 -0.49 -7.62 -19.79
CA THR A 91 0.22 -7.69 -21.08
C THR A 91 0.63 -9.10 -21.48
N LYS A 92 0.48 -10.08 -20.58
CA LYS A 92 0.94 -11.48 -20.75
C LYS A 92 2.44 -11.61 -21.07
N VAL A 93 3.21 -10.54 -20.84
CA VAL A 93 4.68 -10.49 -21.02
C VAL A 93 5.37 -10.71 -19.66
N SER A 94 6.46 -11.46 -19.68
CA SER A 94 7.35 -11.64 -18.52
C SER A 94 7.81 -10.28 -17.99
N THR A 95 7.54 -10.00 -16.71
CA THR A 95 7.84 -8.72 -16.09
C THR A 95 8.74 -8.92 -14.87
N THR A 96 9.93 -8.31 -14.89
CA THR A 96 10.74 -8.12 -13.70
C THR A 96 10.26 -6.87 -12.97
N TYR A 97 9.72 -7.06 -11.78
CA TYR A 97 9.41 -5.99 -10.84
C TYR A 97 10.65 -5.66 -10.02
N LEU A 98 11.08 -4.39 -10.09
CA LEU A 98 12.11 -3.85 -9.23
C LEU A 98 11.40 -3.11 -8.10
N ARG A 99 11.17 -3.81 -6.98
CA ARG A 99 10.43 -3.27 -5.84
C ARG A 99 11.39 -2.57 -4.90
N THR A 100 11.16 -1.29 -4.64
CA THR A 100 11.82 -0.54 -3.57
C THR A 100 10.84 -0.32 -2.43
N VAL A 101 11.20 -0.72 -1.22
CA VAL A 101 10.48 -0.42 0.01
C VAL A 101 11.17 0.74 0.69
N CYS A 102 10.47 1.85 0.85
CA CYS A 102 10.89 2.97 1.68
C CYS A 102 10.34 2.77 3.09
N TYR A 103 11.24 2.56 4.05
CA TYR A 103 10.88 2.42 5.46
C TYR A 103 10.81 3.79 6.09
N THR A 104 9.71 4.02 6.78
CA THR A 104 9.41 5.31 7.38
C THR A 104 8.76 5.13 8.75
N THR A 105 8.88 6.14 9.60
CA THR A 105 8.20 6.20 10.89
C THR A 105 7.21 7.35 10.88
N LEU A 106 6.06 7.15 11.53
CA LEU A 106 5.09 8.20 11.74
C LEU A 106 5.44 9.00 12.98
N HIS A 107 5.52 10.31 12.84
CA HIS A 107 5.84 11.20 13.94
C HIS A 107 4.73 11.20 15.00
N LYS A 108 5.09 11.18 16.29
CA LYS A 108 4.14 11.10 17.42
C LYS A 108 3.16 12.27 17.50
N SER A 109 3.46 13.39 16.86
CA SER A 109 2.56 14.54 16.79
C SER A 109 1.42 14.37 15.78
N PHE A 110 1.41 13.28 15.00
CA PHE A 110 0.36 13.05 14.03
C PHE A 110 -0.98 12.79 14.71
N ALA A 111 -1.97 13.62 14.39
CA ALA A 111 -3.32 13.52 14.95
C ALA A 111 -4.33 13.14 13.87
N TRP A 112 -4.81 11.90 13.91
CA TRP A 112 -5.84 11.38 12.98
C TRP A 112 -7.19 12.09 13.06
N ALA A 113 -7.44 12.88 14.10
CA ALA A 113 -8.67 13.69 14.22
C ALA A 113 -8.86 14.68 13.05
N LYS A 114 -7.80 14.95 12.28
CA LYS A 114 -7.85 15.78 11.06
C LYS A 114 -8.14 15.01 9.78
N CYS A 115 -8.29 13.69 9.85
CA CYS A 115 -8.71 12.85 8.72
C CYS A 115 -10.21 12.63 8.81
N ASP A 116 -10.93 12.86 7.72
CA ASP A 116 -12.34 12.47 7.62
C ASP A 116 -12.43 10.94 7.71
N VAL A 117 -12.71 10.43 8.92
CA VAL A 117 -13.01 9.01 9.15
C VAL A 117 -14.44 8.78 8.67
N ILE A 118 -14.61 8.41 7.40
CA ILE A 118 -15.94 8.43 6.77
C ILE A 118 -16.81 7.20 7.08
N ALA A 119 -16.30 6.12 7.70
CA ALA A 119 -17.13 4.92 7.85
C ALA A 119 -16.79 4.03 9.05
N PRO A 120 -17.30 4.34 10.25
CA PRO A 120 -17.28 3.39 11.37
C PRO A 120 -18.07 2.11 11.08
N HIS A 121 -19.09 2.14 10.20
CA HIS A 121 -19.91 0.97 9.85
C HIS A 121 -19.17 -0.07 8.97
N LEU A 122 -18.11 0.32 8.25
CA LEU A 122 -17.25 -0.63 7.54
C LEU A 122 -16.38 -1.46 8.50
N MET A 123 -16.35 -1.15 9.80
CA MET A 123 -15.62 -1.96 10.78
C MET A 123 -16.30 -3.29 11.10
N GLU A 124 -17.61 -3.42 10.87
CA GLU A 124 -18.38 -4.63 11.21
C GLU A 124 -18.15 -5.79 10.22
N SER A 125 -17.59 -5.52 9.04
CA SER A 125 -17.27 -6.52 8.01
C SER A 125 -15.78 -6.86 7.90
N LEU A 126 -14.95 -6.32 8.81
CA LEU A 126 -13.52 -6.59 8.80
C LEU A 126 -13.21 -7.95 9.42
N PRO A 127 -12.20 -8.67 8.90
CA PRO A 127 -11.89 -9.99 9.41
C PRO A 127 -11.37 -9.94 10.86
N PRO A 128 -11.53 -11.04 11.63
CA PRO A 128 -11.20 -11.10 13.05
C PRO A 128 -9.80 -10.58 13.45
N PRO A 129 -8.71 -10.83 12.69
CA PRO A 129 -7.40 -10.32 13.08
C PRO A 129 -7.28 -8.79 12.94
N VAL A 130 -8.16 -8.11 12.19
CA VAL A 130 -8.22 -6.63 12.14
C VAL A 130 -9.08 -6.09 13.28
N ALA A 131 -10.08 -6.86 13.73
CA ALA A 131 -10.94 -6.53 14.85
C ALA A 131 -10.23 -6.66 16.22
N GLU A 132 -9.26 -7.58 16.34
CA GLU A 132 -8.37 -7.70 17.50
C GLU A 132 -7.57 -6.40 17.69
N GLY A 133 -8.03 -5.56 18.62
CA GLY A 133 -7.38 -4.30 19.00
C GLY A 133 -8.12 -3.03 18.58
N ARG A 134 -9.35 -3.11 18.06
CA ARG A 134 -10.16 -1.94 17.64
C ARG A 134 -9.38 -0.98 16.74
N ARG A 135 -8.61 -1.52 15.79
CA ARG A 135 -7.79 -0.68 14.92
C ARG A 135 -8.69 0.06 13.96
N LYS A 136 -8.52 1.38 13.95
CA LYS A 136 -9.29 2.28 13.09
C LYS A 136 -8.98 1.96 11.62
N VAL A 137 -10.04 1.83 10.83
CA VAL A 137 -9.94 1.83 9.37
C VAL A 137 -10.15 3.24 8.86
N TYR A 138 -9.31 3.64 7.92
CA TYR A 138 -9.28 4.96 7.34
C TYR A 138 -9.72 4.89 5.88
N LEU A 139 -10.77 5.63 5.56
CA LEU A 139 -11.18 5.87 4.19
C LEU A 139 -10.44 7.10 3.67
N VAL A 140 -9.66 6.93 2.61
CA VAL A 140 -8.85 8.01 2.05
C VAL A 140 -9.25 8.20 0.59
N LYS A 141 -9.61 9.44 0.22
CA LYS A 141 -9.66 9.83 -1.19
C LYS A 141 -8.21 9.97 -1.67
N ALA A 142 -7.76 9.00 -2.45
CA ALA A 142 -6.47 9.06 -3.12
C ALA A 142 -6.60 9.91 -4.40
N ASP A 143 -5.49 10.09 -5.12
CA ASP A 143 -5.47 10.76 -6.42
C ASP A 143 -6.47 10.19 -7.45
N GLY A 144 -7.09 11.09 -8.23
CA GLY A 144 -8.32 10.84 -9.00
C GLY A 144 -9.51 10.54 -8.08
N ASP A 145 -10.69 10.20 -8.60
CA ASP A 145 -11.82 9.80 -7.74
C ASP A 145 -11.66 8.40 -7.11
N SER A 146 -10.42 7.95 -6.87
CA SER A 146 -10.13 6.67 -6.24
C SER A 146 -10.27 6.78 -4.72
N ILE A 147 -11.09 5.90 -4.15
CA ILE A 147 -11.23 5.76 -2.70
C ILE A 147 -10.48 4.50 -2.25
N VAL A 148 -9.74 4.59 -1.15
CA VAL A 148 -8.88 3.51 -0.64
C VAL A 148 -9.12 3.31 0.85
N LEU A 149 -9.18 2.06 1.29
CA LEU A 149 -9.26 1.68 2.70
C LEU A 149 -7.88 1.33 3.23
N TYR A 150 -7.48 1.97 4.32
CA TYR A 150 -6.23 1.70 5.04
C TYR A 150 -6.48 1.26 6.48
N THR A 151 -5.61 0.40 7.01
CA THR A 151 -5.58 0.06 8.43
C THR A 151 -4.14 -0.11 8.91
N TRP A 152 -3.95 -0.27 10.22
CA TRP A 152 -2.67 -0.61 10.83
C TRP A 152 -2.59 -2.10 11.10
N LEU A 153 -1.57 -2.78 10.58
CA LEU A 153 -1.35 -4.21 10.77
C LEU A 153 0.00 -4.50 11.41
N ARG A 154 0.09 -5.57 12.19
CA ARG A 154 1.35 -6.21 12.56
C ARG A 154 1.76 -7.17 11.45
N GLU A 155 3.03 -7.58 11.46
CA GLU A 155 3.59 -8.46 10.43
C GLU A 155 2.75 -9.72 10.22
N HIS A 156 2.44 -10.47 11.29
CA HIS A 156 1.63 -11.69 11.20
C HIS A 156 0.22 -11.47 10.62
N GLN A 157 -0.40 -10.31 10.89
CA GLN A 157 -1.73 -9.98 10.35
C GLN A 157 -1.62 -9.67 8.86
N PHE A 158 -0.59 -8.92 8.47
CA PHE A 158 -0.32 -8.61 7.06
C PHE A 158 -0.01 -9.88 6.27
N GLU A 159 0.88 -10.73 6.77
CA GLU A 159 1.23 -12.02 6.17
C GLU A 159 -0.02 -12.88 5.96
N TRP A 160 -0.87 -13.04 6.99
CA TRP A 160 -2.11 -13.79 6.86
C TRP A 160 -3.05 -13.17 5.82
N LEU A 161 -3.22 -11.84 5.82
CA LEU A 161 -4.05 -11.13 4.84
C LEU A 161 -3.48 -11.15 3.42
N THR A 162 -2.24 -11.60 3.19
CA THR A 162 -1.73 -11.85 1.83
C THR A 162 -2.04 -13.26 1.31
N THR A 163 -2.58 -14.15 2.15
CA THR A 163 -3.02 -15.49 1.75
C THR A 163 -4.41 -15.44 1.10
N PRO A 164 -4.80 -16.44 0.28
CA PRO A 164 -6.16 -16.52 -0.25
C PRO A 164 -7.25 -16.48 0.84
N ALA A 165 -7.08 -17.27 1.90
CA ALA A 165 -8.03 -17.31 3.01
C ALA A 165 -8.16 -15.95 3.74
N GLY A 166 -7.04 -15.26 3.93
CA GLY A 166 -7.05 -13.91 4.51
C GLY A 166 -7.71 -12.88 3.59
N MET A 167 -7.47 -12.95 2.27
CA MET A 167 -8.10 -12.05 1.31
C MET A 167 -9.60 -12.26 1.19
N ASP A 168 -10.06 -13.52 1.17
CA ASP A 168 -11.49 -13.88 1.14
C ASP A 168 -12.24 -13.43 2.40
N SER A 169 -11.51 -13.23 3.51
CA SER A 169 -12.07 -12.73 4.76
C SER A 169 -12.33 -11.23 4.79
N ILE A 170 -11.74 -10.46 3.85
CA ILE A 170 -12.02 -9.03 3.71
C ILE A 170 -13.35 -8.89 2.95
N GLN A 171 -14.46 -8.78 3.68
CA GLN A 171 -15.76 -8.47 3.10
C GLN A 171 -15.86 -6.95 2.92
N ALA A 172 -15.90 -6.50 1.67
CA ALA A 172 -15.86 -5.09 1.28
C ALA A 172 -17.08 -4.68 0.46
#